data_AF-A6GA57-F1
#
_entry.id   AF-A6GA57-F1
#
_cell.length_a   1.000
_cell.length_b   1.000
_cell.length_c   1.000
_cell.angle_alpha   90.00
_cell.angle_beta   90.00
_cell.angle_gamma   90.00
#
_symmetry.space_group_name_H-M   'P 1'
#
loop_
_entity.id
_entity.type
_entity.pdbx_description
1 polymer ?
#
loop_
_entity_poly.entity_id
_entity_poly.type
_entity_poly.pdbx_seq_one_letter_code
_entity_poly.pdbx_strand_id
1 'polypeptide(L)'
;MQQPEAPSTAKGVPVVLSYSSLLVGLSRLIPVPFLDDIVEGQVRRQMVAAILHRHGRTTKTGEFGPLYSDGGGCLGLLWSILTFPIKLLLVPLKKLLKTVFFFLAIRDMALRMGHALMLGRCLDRQLGKGELGDALSKKERTREVQAIRAAFEESYKGSDLGVLRHALSQSLRGAKSLAAVGTAAVRSVVRRDNAVEEGASALPEKQQGAVSEGQAQVQAALEDEKVQGFLEDFDRRFDAALAAARS
;
A
#
# COMPACT_ATOMS: atom_id res chain seq x y z
N MET A 1 36.01 -11.68 -19.86
CA MET A 1 35.51 -11.09 -18.61
C MET A 1 34.08 -10.65 -18.86
N GLN A 2 33.11 -11.49 -18.51
CA GLN A 2 31.69 -11.13 -18.59
C GLN A 2 31.40 -10.13 -17.47
N GLN A 3 30.93 -8.94 -17.83
CA GLN A 3 30.32 -8.02 -16.88
C GLN A 3 29.10 -8.71 -16.26
N PRO A 4 28.90 -8.65 -14.93
CA PRO A 4 27.68 -9.15 -14.32
C PRO A 4 26.52 -8.28 -14.83
N GLU A 5 25.58 -8.88 -15.54
CA GLU A 5 24.31 -8.25 -15.88
C GLU A 5 23.66 -7.75 -14.58
N ALA A 6 23.38 -6.45 -14.51
CA ALA A 6 22.60 -5.89 -13.43
C ALA A 6 21.26 -6.65 -13.36
N PRO A 7 20.88 -7.22 -12.20
CA PRO A 7 19.62 -7.93 -12.10
C PRO A 7 18.49 -7.01 -12.55
N SER A 8 17.53 -7.56 -13.30
CA SER A 8 16.31 -6.91 -13.81
C SER A 8 15.42 -6.41 -12.65
N THR A 9 15.89 -5.44 -11.88
CA THR A 9 15.25 -4.88 -10.68
C THR A 9 14.10 -3.95 -11.04
N ALA A 10 14.16 -3.28 -12.20
CA ALA A 10 13.18 -2.29 -12.64
C ALA A 10 11.77 -2.87 -12.92
N LYS A 11 11.65 -4.14 -13.34
CA LYS A 11 10.36 -4.71 -13.76
C LYS A 11 9.44 -5.15 -12.62
N GLY A 12 9.96 -5.41 -11.42
CA GLY A 12 9.14 -6.02 -10.38
C GLY A 12 8.70 -5.10 -9.24
N VAL A 13 9.22 -3.88 -9.12
CA VAL A 13 8.65 -2.90 -8.17
C VAL A 13 7.22 -2.52 -8.55
N PRO A 14 6.88 -2.26 -9.84
CA PRO A 14 5.50 -2.01 -10.24
C PRO A 14 4.55 -3.17 -9.86
N VAL A 15 5.04 -4.42 -9.95
CA VAL A 15 4.31 -5.62 -9.53
C VAL A 15 4.06 -5.61 -8.02
N VAL A 16 5.08 -5.30 -7.21
CA VAL A 16 4.92 -5.19 -5.74
C VAL A 16 3.95 -4.09 -5.35
N LEU A 17 4.04 -2.92 -5.98
CA LEU A 17 3.16 -1.78 -5.68
C LEU A 17 1.71 -2.05 -6.08
N SER A 18 1.47 -2.57 -7.28
CA SER A 18 0.12 -2.93 -7.74
C SER A 18 -0.51 -4.04 -6.90
N TYR A 19 0.26 -5.09 -6.55
CA TYR A 19 -0.23 -6.19 -5.73
C TYR A 19 -0.49 -5.79 -4.27
N SER A 20 0.45 -5.10 -3.63
CA SER A 20 0.29 -4.64 -2.24
C SER A 20 -0.84 -3.62 -2.11
N SER A 21 -0.95 -2.65 -3.02
CA SER A 21 -2.06 -1.70 -3.02
C SER A 21 -3.40 -2.44 -3.16
N LEU A 22 -3.51 -3.36 -4.12
CA LEU A 22 -4.70 -4.20 -4.27
C LEU A 22 -5.06 -4.93 -2.98
N LEU A 23 -4.10 -5.57 -2.31
CA LEU A 23 -4.32 -6.26 -1.03
C LEU A 23 -4.79 -5.31 0.07
N VAL A 24 -4.22 -4.09 0.15
CA VAL A 24 -4.69 -3.04 1.07
C VAL A 24 -6.13 -2.65 0.75
N GLY A 25 -6.51 -2.52 -0.51
CA GLY A 25 -7.91 -2.31 -0.89
C GLY A 25 -8.80 -3.47 -0.45
N LEU A 26 -8.41 -4.70 -0.77
CA LEU A 26 -9.18 -5.91 -0.47
C LEU A 26 -9.35 -6.17 1.03
N SER A 27 -8.45 -5.67 1.89
CA SER A 27 -8.59 -5.79 3.34
C SER A 27 -9.90 -5.18 3.86
N ARG A 28 -10.45 -4.18 3.16
CA ARG A 28 -11.70 -3.50 3.54
C ARG A 28 -12.95 -4.34 3.30
N LEU A 29 -12.83 -5.42 2.52
CA LEU A 29 -13.91 -6.38 2.32
C LEU A 29 -13.98 -7.42 3.44
N ILE A 30 -13.00 -7.43 4.37
CA ILE A 30 -13.02 -8.32 5.52
C ILE A 30 -14.16 -7.88 6.45
N PRO A 31 -15.13 -8.78 6.74
CA PRO A 31 -16.27 -8.45 7.59
C PRO A 31 -15.92 -8.39 9.10
N VAL A 32 -14.65 -8.60 9.45
CA VAL A 32 -14.15 -8.62 10.83
C VAL A 32 -13.55 -7.25 11.16
N PRO A 33 -14.06 -6.54 12.17
CA PRO A 33 -13.52 -5.24 12.55
C PRO A 33 -12.07 -5.36 13.02
N PHE A 34 -11.26 -4.33 12.76
CA PHE A 34 -9.83 -4.21 13.15
C PHE A 34 -8.88 -5.15 12.40
N LEU A 35 -9.37 -6.30 11.94
CA LEU A 35 -8.58 -7.22 11.14
C LEU A 35 -8.14 -6.55 9.83
N ASP A 36 -8.95 -5.66 9.29
CA ASP A 36 -8.61 -4.84 8.13
C ASP A 36 -7.39 -3.94 8.36
N ASP A 37 -7.34 -3.22 9.49
CA ASP A 37 -6.22 -2.34 9.83
C ASP A 37 -4.94 -3.15 10.15
N ILE A 38 -5.07 -4.31 10.81
CA ILE A 38 -3.94 -5.22 11.07
C ILE A 38 -3.35 -5.74 9.75
N VAL A 39 -4.22 -6.20 8.85
CA VAL A 39 -3.82 -6.71 7.54
C VAL A 39 -3.16 -5.62 6.73
N GLU A 40 -3.71 -4.40 6.72
CA GLU A 40 -3.12 -3.28 6.02
C GLU A 40 -1.71 -2.93 6.55
N GLY A 41 -1.54 -2.89 7.87
CA GLY A 41 -0.22 -2.71 8.49
C GLY A 41 0.77 -3.80 8.08
N GLN A 42 0.33 -5.06 8.03
CA GLN A 42 1.15 -6.19 7.60
C GLN A 42 1.50 -6.10 6.11
N VAL A 43 0.54 -5.81 5.23
CA VAL A 43 0.76 -5.62 3.79
C VAL A 43 1.76 -4.49 3.55
N ARG A 44 1.60 -3.34 4.21
CA ARG A 44 2.55 -2.22 4.10
C ARG A 44 3.95 -2.60 4.57
N ARG A 45 4.06 -3.34 5.68
CA ARG A 45 5.35 -3.82 6.18
C ARG A 45 6.03 -4.75 5.17
N GLN A 46 5.29 -5.68 4.58
CA GLN A 46 5.83 -6.57 3.55
C GLN A 46 6.18 -5.82 2.26
N MET A 47 5.38 -4.83 1.87
CA MET A 47 5.69 -3.94 0.74
C MET A 47 7.02 -3.21 0.96
N VAL A 48 7.22 -2.61 2.14
CA VAL A 48 8.48 -1.95 2.51
C VAL A 48 9.65 -2.95 2.48
N ALA A 49 9.48 -4.14 3.05
CA ALA A 49 10.50 -5.19 3.02
C ALA A 49 10.87 -5.61 1.59
N ALA A 50 9.88 -5.85 0.73
CA ALA A 50 10.07 -6.24 -0.65
C ALA A 50 10.78 -5.14 -1.47
N ILE A 51 10.43 -3.87 -1.25
CA ILE A 51 11.12 -2.74 -1.90
C ILE A 51 12.57 -2.65 -1.43
N LEU A 52 12.84 -2.76 -0.13
CA LEU A 52 14.20 -2.75 0.41
C LEU A 52 15.06 -3.88 -0.17
N HIS A 53 14.52 -5.10 -0.22
CA HIS A 53 15.20 -6.27 -0.77
C HIS A 53 15.57 -6.07 -2.25
N ARG A 54 14.66 -5.49 -3.05
CA ARG A 54 14.89 -5.19 -4.48
C ARG A 54 15.98 -4.15 -4.72
N HIS A 55 16.15 -3.22 -3.78
CA HIS A 55 17.26 -2.25 -3.78
C HIS A 55 18.54 -2.79 -3.11
N GLY A 56 18.60 -4.09 -2.82
CA GLY A 56 19.77 -4.74 -2.22
C GLY A 56 20.07 -4.29 -0.81
N ARG A 57 19.10 -3.72 -0.08
CA ARG A 57 19.31 -3.25 1.30
C ARG A 57 19.28 -4.44 2.26
N THR A 58 20.29 -4.50 3.13
CA THR A 58 20.38 -5.54 4.17
C THR A 58 19.78 -5.10 5.52
N THR A 59 19.37 -3.83 5.59
CA THR A 59 18.79 -3.23 6.78
C THR A 59 17.48 -3.92 7.21
N LYS A 60 17.31 -4.12 8.52
CA LYS A 60 16.09 -4.68 9.10
C LYS A 60 14.88 -3.78 8.84
N THR A 61 13.79 -4.34 8.32
CA THR A 61 12.51 -3.63 8.07
C THR A 61 12.00 -2.88 9.30
N GLY A 62 12.31 -3.36 10.52
CA GLY A 62 11.93 -2.70 11.77
C GLY A 62 12.41 -1.25 11.92
N GLU A 63 13.49 -0.87 11.23
CA GLU A 63 14.00 0.51 11.23
C GLU A 63 13.16 1.43 10.33
N PHE A 64 12.27 0.86 9.51
CA PHE A 64 11.34 1.58 8.65
C PHE A 64 9.93 1.66 9.23
N GLY A 65 9.79 1.40 10.55
CA GLY A 65 8.57 1.50 11.35
C GLY A 65 7.60 2.59 10.90
N PRO A 66 8.03 3.86 10.85
CA PRO A 66 7.16 4.99 10.50
C PRO A 66 6.50 4.90 9.12
N LEU A 67 6.99 4.08 8.19
CA LEU A 67 6.37 3.91 6.87
C LEU A 67 5.18 2.94 6.90
N TYR A 68 5.17 1.95 7.79
CA TYR A 68 4.09 0.95 7.83
C TYR A 68 3.21 1.04 9.06
N SER A 69 3.67 1.69 10.14
CA SER A 69 2.86 2.00 11.30
C SER A 69 2.08 3.30 11.08
N ASP A 70 0.75 3.24 11.10
CA ASP A 70 -0.03 4.44 11.39
C ASP A 70 0.28 4.80 12.84
N GLY A 71 0.64 6.06 13.13
CA GLY A 71 1.24 6.52 14.39
C GLY A 71 0.43 6.33 15.68
N GLY A 72 -0.56 5.45 15.71
CA GLY A 72 -1.19 4.94 16.92
C GLY A 72 -0.36 3.82 17.55
N GLY A 73 0.57 4.17 18.42
CA GLY A 73 0.94 3.27 19.54
C GLY A 73 -0.30 2.94 20.40
N CYS A 74 -0.12 2.28 21.57
CA CYS A 74 -1.18 1.82 22.50
C CYS A 74 -2.51 2.63 22.56
N LEU A 75 -2.50 3.95 22.37
CA LEU A 75 -3.67 4.82 22.21
C LEU A 75 -4.64 4.38 21.08
N GLY A 76 -4.14 3.90 19.93
CA GLY A 76 -4.96 3.40 18.83
C GLY A 76 -5.69 2.09 19.18
N LEU A 77 -5.06 1.26 20.03
CA LEU A 77 -5.68 0.04 20.57
C LEU A 77 -6.77 0.39 21.58
N LEU A 78 -6.54 1.38 22.46
CA LEU A 78 -7.52 1.87 23.42
C LEU A 78 -8.76 2.48 22.73
N TRP A 79 -8.55 3.31 21.71
CA TRP A 79 -9.62 3.90 20.92
C TRP A 79 -10.41 2.84 20.12
N SER A 80 -9.71 1.81 19.65
CA SER A 80 -10.31 0.66 18.97
C SER A 80 -11.22 -0.15 19.91
N ILE A 81 -10.79 -0.37 21.16
CA ILE A 81 -11.61 -1.03 22.18
C ILE A 81 -12.84 -0.18 22.53
N LEU A 82 -12.68 1.13 22.66
CA LEU A 82 -13.78 2.04 23.02
C LEU A 82 -14.85 2.15 21.91
N THR A 83 -14.44 2.05 20.64
CA THR A 83 -15.36 2.10 19.48
C THR A 83 -15.96 0.74 19.11
N PHE A 84 -15.52 -0.35 19.76
CA PHE A 84 -15.99 -1.72 19.54
C PHE A 84 -17.52 -1.87 19.61
N PRO A 85 -18.23 -1.45 20.68
CA PRO A 85 -19.67 -1.64 20.79
C PRO A 85 -20.45 -0.87 19.72
N ILE A 86 -19.98 0.33 19.34
CA ILE A 86 -20.60 1.16 18.31
C ILE A 86 -20.45 0.51 16.92
N LYS A 87 -19.26 -0.01 16.60
CA LYS A 87 -19.01 -0.71 15.32
C LYS A 87 -19.81 -2.01 15.22
N LEU A 88 -20.01 -2.73 16.32
CA LEU A 88 -20.80 -3.97 16.36
C LEU A 88 -22.30 -3.68 16.14
N LEU A 89 -22.82 -2.58 16.70
CA LEU A 89 -24.21 -2.14 16.51
C LEU A 89 -24.53 -1.77 15.05
N LEU A 90 -23.54 -1.33 14.27
CA LEU A 90 -23.69 -0.96 12.87
C LEU A 90 -23.69 -2.15 11.90
N VAL A 91 -23.30 -3.35 12.34
CA VAL A 91 -23.27 -4.56 11.50
C VAL A 91 -24.63 -4.92 10.88
N PRO A 92 -25.76 -4.93 11.63
CA PRO A 92 -27.08 -5.18 11.03
C PRO A 92 -27.49 -4.09 10.03
N LEU A 93 -27.12 -2.82 10.27
CA LEU A 93 -27.45 -1.71 9.37
C LEU A 93 -26.71 -1.80 8.02
N LYS A 94 -25.46 -2.31 8.02
CA LYS A 94 -24.69 -2.58 6.80
C LYS A 94 -25.34 -3.62 5.88
N LYS A 95 -26.10 -4.58 6.44
CA LYS A 95 -26.83 -5.58 5.65
C LYS A 95 -27.99 -4.97 4.85
N LEU A 96 -28.68 -3.97 5.39
CA LEU A 96 -29.82 -3.31 4.74
C LEU A 96 -29.41 -2.31 3.64
N LEU A 97 -28.20 -1.73 3.72
CA LEU A 97 -27.72 -0.70 2.79
C LEU A 97 -26.67 -1.22 1.81
N LYS A 98 -26.77 -2.50 1.43
CA LYS A 98 -25.77 -3.25 0.65
C LYS A 98 -25.27 -2.51 -0.59
N THR A 99 -26.16 -1.86 -1.34
CA THR A 99 -25.80 -1.13 -2.57
C THR A 99 -25.08 0.19 -2.29
N VAL A 100 -25.56 1.00 -1.35
CA VAL A 100 -24.92 2.28 -0.97
C VAL A 100 -23.57 2.03 -0.32
N PHE A 101 -23.48 1.03 0.57
CA PHE A 101 -22.22 0.61 1.18
C PHE A 101 -21.25 0.01 0.18
N PHE A 102 -21.71 -0.61 -0.90
CA PHE A 102 -20.83 -1.12 -1.94
C PHE A 102 -20.09 0.02 -2.67
N PHE A 103 -20.79 1.10 -3.03
CA PHE A 103 -20.14 2.27 -3.64
C PHE A 103 -19.18 2.99 -2.66
N LEU A 104 -19.57 3.11 -1.39
CA LEU A 104 -18.70 3.69 -0.36
C LEU A 104 -17.48 2.80 -0.08
N ALA A 105 -17.64 1.47 -0.11
CA ALA A 105 -16.55 0.52 0.01
C ALA A 105 -15.58 0.67 -1.16
N ILE A 106 -16.03 0.70 -2.42
CA ILE A 106 -15.14 0.90 -3.57
C ILE A 106 -14.35 2.21 -3.44
N ARG A 107 -15.03 3.29 -3.05
CA ARG A 107 -14.37 4.59 -2.84
C ARG A 107 -13.27 4.49 -1.79
N ASP A 108 -13.56 3.86 -0.66
CA ASP A 108 -12.64 3.72 0.46
C ASP A 108 -11.47 2.79 0.11
N MET A 109 -11.73 1.68 -0.60
CA MET A 109 -10.72 0.80 -1.16
C MET A 109 -9.76 1.58 -2.07
N ALA A 110 -10.29 2.35 -3.02
CA ALA A 110 -9.49 3.13 -3.96
C ALA A 110 -8.59 4.16 -3.24
N LEU A 111 -9.07 4.80 -2.18
CA LEU A 111 -8.27 5.74 -1.39
C LEU A 111 -7.13 5.05 -0.64
N ARG A 112 -7.38 3.89 -0.02
CA ARG A 112 -6.33 3.14 0.71
C ARG A 112 -5.32 2.50 -0.25
N MET A 113 -5.78 2.00 -1.40
CA MET A 113 -4.92 1.56 -2.50
C MET A 113 -4.00 2.67 -2.96
N GLY A 114 -4.56 3.87 -3.22
CA GLY A 114 -3.80 5.04 -3.63
C GLY A 114 -2.74 5.44 -2.60
N HIS A 115 -3.11 5.47 -1.32
CA HIS A 115 -2.18 5.75 -0.22
C HIS A 115 -1.00 4.78 -0.17
N ALA A 116 -1.28 3.47 -0.15
CA ALA A 116 -0.23 2.44 -0.11
C ALA A 116 0.68 2.50 -1.34
N LEU A 117 0.08 2.68 -2.53
CA LEU A 117 0.81 2.78 -3.79
C LEU A 117 1.75 3.98 -3.82
N MET A 118 1.25 5.17 -3.47
CA MET A 118 2.02 6.40 -3.50
C MET A 118 3.14 6.37 -2.46
N LEU A 119 2.87 5.82 -1.27
CA LEU A 119 3.89 5.66 -0.24
C LEU A 119 5.01 4.71 -0.68
N GLY A 120 4.64 3.56 -1.25
CA GLY A 120 5.61 2.61 -1.80
C GLY A 120 6.41 3.22 -2.95
N ARG A 121 5.77 4.00 -3.83
CA ARG A 121 6.44 4.74 -4.92
C ARG A 121 7.43 5.78 -4.39
N CYS A 122 7.06 6.56 -3.36
CA CYS A 122 7.99 7.49 -2.71
C CYS A 122 9.23 6.77 -2.16
N LEU A 123 9.02 5.66 -1.44
CA LEU A 123 10.12 4.87 -0.89
C LEU A 123 11.03 4.31 -1.99
N ASP A 124 10.44 3.74 -3.04
CA ASP A 124 11.16 3.21 -4.19
C ASP A 124 12.02 4.28 -4.87
N ARG A 125 11.45 5.47 -5.12
CA ARG A 125 12.17 6.61 -5.71
C ARG A 125 13.35 7.05 -4.85
N GLN A 126 13.17 7.13 -3.53
CA GLN A 126 14.27 7.53 -2.63
C GLN A 126 15.38 6.48 -2.62
N LEU A 127 15.04 5.20 -2.51
CA LEU A 127 16.05 4.13 -2.59
C LEU A 127 16.76 4.10 -3.95
N GLY A 128 16.04 4.36 -5.04
CA GLY A 128 16.60 4.48 -6.40
C GLY A 128 17.54 5.67 -6.57
N LYS A 129 17.39 6.74 -5.77
CA LYS A 129 18.35 7.86 -5.68
C LYS A 129 19.60 7.51 -4.86
N GLY A 130 19.68 6.30 -4.30
CA GLY A 130 20.76 5.87 -3.41
C GLY A 130 20.58 6.31 -1.95
N GLU A 131 19.49 7.02 -1.64
CA GLU A 131 19.14 7.43 -0.28
C GLU A 131 18.87 6.21 0.61
N LEU A 132 18.85 6.43 1.93
CA LEU A 132 18.61 5.37 2.92
C LEU A 132 19.63 4.21 2.86
N GLY A 133 20.88 4.52 2.50
CA GLY A 133 21.97 3.55 2.37
C GLY A 133 22.27 2.77 3.65
N ASP A 134 22.87 1.59 3.52
CA ASP A 134 23.23 0.72 4.65
C ASP A 134 24.32 1.35 5.55
N ALA A 135 25.03 2.38 5.05
CA ALA A 135 26.02 3.14 5.82
C ALA A 135 25.41 4.12 6.85
N LEU A 136 24.13 4.46 6.75
CA LEU A 136 23.48 5.33 7.73
C LEU A 136 23.37 4.65 9.09
N SER A 137 23.68 5.38 10.15
CA SER A 137 23.40 4.92 11.50
C SER A 137 21.89 4.74 11.71
N LYS A 138 21.50 3.88 12.65
CA LYS A 138 20.08 3.66 12.99
C LYS A 138 19.33 4.97 13.30
N LYS A 139 20.00 5.92 13.96
CA LYS A 139 19.39 7.22 14.33
C LYS A 139 19.17 8.10 13.09
N GLU A 140 20.16 8.20 12.21
CA GLU A 140 20.05 8.95 10.96
C GLU A 140 18.98 8.35 10.05
N ARG A 141 19.00 7.02 9.89
CA ARG A 141 17.96 6.31 9.13
C ARG A 141 16.56 6.57 9.68
N THR A 142 16.39 6.48 11.00
CA THR A 142 15.09 6.77 11.62
C THR A 142 14.62 8.19 11.32
N ARG A 143 15.52 9.19 11.38
CA ARG A 143 15.21 10.58 11.06
C ARG A 143 14.82 10.73 9.59
N GLU A 144 15.58 10.12 8.67
CA GLU A 144 15.28 10.16 7.24
C GLU A 144 13.93 9.50 6.92
N VAL A 145 13.66 8.35 7.51
CA VAL A 145 12.38 7.65 7.35
C VAL A 145 11.21 8.50 7.87
N GLN A 146 11.39 9.18 9.00
CA GLN A 146 10.38 10.12 9.53
C GLN A 146 10.18 11.32 8.62
N ALA A 147 11.25 11.88 8.05
CA ALA A 147 11.17 12.97 7.08
C ALA A 147 10.41 12.54 5.81
N ILE A 148 10.70 11.34 5.29
CA ILE A 148 9.95 10.75 4.17
C ILE A 148 8.48 10.59 4.52
N ARG A 149 8.15 10.05 5.70
CA ARG A 149 6.74 9.89 6.11
C ARG A 149 6.03 11.24 6.23
N ALA A 150 6.67 12.23 6.84
CA ALA A 150 6.09 13.56 7.01
C ALA A 150 5.86 14.25 5.65
N ALA A 151 6.86 14.22 4.76
CA ALA A 151 6.76 14.78 3.41
C ALA A 151 5.67 14.10 2.58
N PHE A 152 5.54 12.77 2.71
CA PHE A 152 4.47 12.01 2.09
C PHE A 152 3.10 12.46 2.59
N GLU A 153 2.89 12.51 3.90
CA GLU A 153 1.59 12.90 4.49
C GLU A 153 1.19 14.33 4.12
N GLU A 154 2.14 15.26 4.13
CA GLU A 154 1.92 16.65 3.71
C GLU A 154 1.49 16.73 2.23
N SER A 155 2.25 16.05 1.37
CA SER A 155 1.96 16.03 -0.07
C SER A 155 0.64 15.34 -0.38
N TYR A 156 0.32 14.27 0.36
CA TYR A 156 -0.90 13.49 0.15
C TYR A 156 -2.14 14.28 0.56
N LYS A 157 -2.09 15.00 1.69
CA LYS A 157 -3.18 15.89 2.14
C LYS A 157 -3.41 17.06 1.19
N GLY A 158 -2.35 17.61 0.60
CA GLY A 158 -2.43 18.73 -0.33
C GLY A 158 -2.85 18.36 -1.77
N SER A 159 -2.98 17.07 -2.09
CA SER A 159 -3.21 16.60 -3.47
C SER A 159 -4.69 16.34 -3.78
N ASP A 160 -5.11 16.65 -5.01
CA ASP A 160 -6.44 16.24 -5.50
C ASP A 160 -6.43 14.76 -5.89
N LEU A 161 -6.75 13.92 -4.92
CA LEU A 161 -6.84 12.46 -5.10
C LEU A 161 -7.99 12.04 -6.02
N GLY A 162 -8.80 12.97 -6.54
CA GLY A 162 -9.95 12.69 -7.40
C GLY A 162 -9.60 11.85 -8.63
N VAL A 163 -8.50 12.19 -9.31
CA VAL A 163 -8.03 11.51 -10.53
C VAL A 163 -7.65 10.06 -10.21
N LEU A 164 -6.72 9.86 -9.26
CA LEU A 164 -6.26 8.53 -8.86
C LEU A 164 -7.40 7.68 -8.30
N ARG A 165 -8.22 8.27 -7.42
CA ARG A 165 -9.38 7.59 -6.83
C ARG A 165 -10.36 7.15 -7.91
N HIS A 166 -10.63 7.97 -8.92
CA HIS A 166 -11.54 7.62 -9.99
C HIS A 166 -10.99 6.44 -10.82
N ALA A 167 -9.73 6.51 -11.23
CA ALA A 167 -9.06 5.45 -11.99
C ALA A 167 -9.06 4.11 -11.23
N LEU A 168 -8.69 4.12 -9.95
CA LEU A 168 -8.70 2.92 -9.10
C LEU A 168 -10.12 2.42 -8.81
N SER A 169 -11.09 3.32 -8.63
CA SER A 169 -12.49 2.91 -8.43
C SER A 169 -13.06 2.25 -9.69
N GLN A 170 -12.68 2.74 -10.88
CA GLN A 170 -13.11 2.21 -12.16
C GLN A 170 -12.50 0.84 -12.41
N SER A 171 -11.21 0.64 -12.12
CA SER A 171 -10.55 -0.66 -12.24
C SER A 171 -11.22 -1.70 -11.33
N LEU A 172 -11.51 -1.37 -10.08
CA LEU A 172 -12.19 -2.27 -9.15
C LEU A 172 -13.62 -2.68 -9.57
N ARG A 173 -14.35 -1.83 -10.31
CA ARG A 173 -15.72 -2.14 -10.76
C ARG A 173 -15.77 -3.25 -11.82
N GLY A 174 -14.72 -3.38 -12.63
CA GLY A 174 -14.59 -4.46 -13.60
C GLY A 174 -14.40 -5.83 -12.95
N ALA A 175 -13.89 -5.84 -11.72
CA ALA A 175 -13.35 -7.01 -11.05
C ALA A 175 -14.38 -7.69 -10.12
N LYS A 176 -15.50 -8.14 -10.69
CA LYS A 176 -16.61 -8.78 -9.95
C LYS A 176 -16.20 -9.99 -9.10
N SER A 177 -15.06 -10.62 -9.41
CA SER A 177 -14.48 -11.78 -8.72
C SER A 177 -13.63 -11.42 -7.50
N LEU A 178 -13.14 -10.18 -7.38
CA LEU A 178 -12.17 -9.81 -6.34
C LEU A 178 -12.72 -9.90 -4.91
N ALA A 179 -14.02 -9.63 -4.73
CA ALA A 179 -14.65 -9.75 -3.41
C ALA A 179 -14.66 -11.19 -2.87
N ALA A 180 -14.77 -12.19 -3.76
CA ALA A 180 -14.71 -13.60 -3.37
C ALA A 180 -13.29 -14.05 -3.04
N VAL A 181 -12.28 -13.34 -3.54
CA VAL A 181 -10.86 -13.69 -3.42
C VAL A 181 -10.16 -12.93 -2.29
N GLY A 182 -10.70 -11.78 -1.89
CA GLY A 182 -10.15 -10.91 -0.86
C GLY A 182 -9.79 -11.64 0.43
N THR A 183 -10.66 -12.51 0.95
CA THR A 183 -10.41 -13.25 2.21
C THR A 183 -9.20 -14.17 2.12
N ALA A 184 -9.01 -14.86 1.00
CA ALA A 184 -7.89 -15.78 0.84
C ALA A 184 -6.58 -15.05 0.53
N ALA A 185 -6.67 -13.98 -0.27
CA ALA A 185 -5.56 -13.08 -0.53
C ALA A 185 -5.01 -12.47 0.75
N VAL A 186 -5.89 -11.90 1.56
CA VAL A 186 -5.59 -11.39 2.90
C VAL A 186 -4.98 -12.48 3.80
N ARG A 187 -5.58 -13.67 3.84
CA ARG A 187 -5.10 -14.76 4.71
C ARG A 187 -3.69 -15.20 4.35
N SER A 188 -3.31 -15.15 3.07
CA SER A 188 -1.96 -15.48 2.63
C SER A 188 -0.92 -14.53 3.24
N VAL A 189 -1.22 -13.23 3.28
CA VAL A 189 -0.36 -12.19 3.87
C VAL A 189 -0.24 -12.33 5.38
N VAL A 190 -1.33 -12.68 6.06
CA VAL A 190 -1.31 -12.90 7.52
C VAL A 190 -0.45 -14.13 7.88
N ARG A 191 -0.40 -15.14 7.00
CA ARG A 191 0.29 -16.40 7.27
C ARG A 191 1.74 -16.44 6.78
N ARG A 192 2.11 -15.62 5.81
CA ARG A 192 3.43 -15.65 5.16
C ARG A 192 4.02 -14.25 5.14
N ASP A 193 5.29 -14.14 5.52
CA ASP A 193 6.00 -12.86 5.59
C ASP A 193 6.44 -12.30 4.23
N ASN A 194 6.40 -13.11 3.16
CA ASN A 194 6.85 -12.78 1.81
C ASN A 194 5.73 -12.82 0.76
N ALA A 195 4.46 -12.87 1.16
CA ALA A 195 3.32 -12.99 0.24
C ALA A 195 3.24 -11.83 -0.77
N VAL A 196 3.62 -10.61 -0.36
CA VAL A 196 3.66 -9.45 -1.25
C VAL A 196 4.74 -9.56 -2.33
N GLU A 197 5.87 -10.18 -2.00
CA GLU A 197 6.98 -10.38 -2.95
C GLU A 197 6.67 -11.51 -3.95
N GLU A 198 6.04 -12.58 -3.47
CA GLU A 198 5.55 -13.71 -4.28
C GLU A 198 4.36 -13.33 -5.20
N GLY A 199 3.67 -12.22 -4.90
CA GLY A 199 2.53 -11.76 -5.69
C GLY A 199 1.38 -12.79 -5.71
N ALA A 200 0.70 -12.90 -6.85
CA ALA A 200 -0.40 -13.84 -7.02
C ALA A 200 0.01 -15.31 -6.79
N SER A 201 1.28 -15.67 -6.99
CA SER A 201 1.78 -17.03 -6.75
C SER A 201 1.73 -17.44 -5.28
N ALA A 202 1.59 -16.51 -4.34
CA ALA A 202 1.35 -16.80 -2.93
C ALA A 202 -0.02 -17.47 -2.67
N LEU A 203 -0.94 -17.43 -3.64
CA LEU A 203 -2.32 -17.87 -3.49
C LEU A 203 -2.55 -19.28 -4.02
N PRO A 204 -3.59 -19.98 -3.51
CA PRO A 204 -4.09 -21.20 -4.14
C PRO A 204 -4.39 -20.96 -5.63
N GLU A 205 -4.04 -21.91 -6.50
CA GLU A 205 -4.13 -21.82 -7.97
C GLU A 205 -5.49 -21.29 -8.45
N LYS A 206 -6.58 -21.77 -7.85
CA LYS A 206 -7.97 -21.37 -8.15
C LYS A 206 -8.26 -19.87 -7.97
N GLN A 207 -7.40 -19.16 -7.25
CA GLN A 207 -7.56 -17.74 -6.90
C GLN A 207 -6.51 -16.85 -7.57
N GLN A 208 -5.45 -17.42 -8.13
CA GLN A 208 -4.37 -16.66 -8.77
C GLN A 208 -4.89 -15.83 -9.94
N GLY A 209 -5.71 -16.41 -10.82
CA GLY A 209 -6.22 -15.73 -12.01
C GLY A 209 -6.97 -14.43 -11.71
N ALA A 210 -7.87 -14.45 -10.72
CA ALA A 210 -8.65 -13.27 -10.35
C ALA A 210 -7.81 -12.17 -9.68
N VAL A 211 -6.78 -12.53 -8.89
CA VAL A 211 -5.89 -11.52 -8.30
C VAL A 211 -4.93 -10.96 -9.33
N SER A 212 -4.38 -11.79 -10.22
CA SER A 212 -3.56 -11.33 -11.34
C SER A 212 -4.34 -10.40 -12.27
N GLU A 213 -5.61 -10.69 -12.54
CA GLU A 213 -6.49 -9.82 -13.32
C GLU A 213 -6.71 -8.47 -12.61
N GLY A 214 -7.05 -8.48 -11.32
CA GLY A 214 -7.20 -7.25 -10.54
C GLY A 214 -5.91 -6.43 -10.48
N GLN A 215 -4.77 -7.10 -10.34
CA GLN A 215 -3.46 -6.46 -10.36
C GLN A 215 -3.18 -5.80 -11.72
N ALA A 216 -3.44 -6.51 -12.83
CA ALA A 216 -3.27 -5.98 -14.17
C ALA A 216 -4.19 -4.76 -14.41
N GLN A 217 -5.42 -4.78 -13.92
CA GLN A 217 -6.34 -3.65 -14.00
C GLN A 217 -5.86 -2.44 -13.19
N VAL A 218 -5.28 -2.65 -12.01
CA VAL A 218 -4.64 -1.59 -11.22
C VAL A 218 -3.44 -1.03 -11.99
N GLN A 219 -2.59 -1.89 -12.53
CA GLN A 219 -1.42 -1.46 -13.30
C GLN A 219 -1.83 -0.62 -14.53
N ALA A 220 -2.80 -1.10 -15.32
CA ALA A 220 -3.32 -0.36 -16.47
C ALA A 220 -3.89 1.01 -16.07
N ALA A 221 -4.55 1.11 -14.91
CA ALA A 221 -5.03 2.39 -14.40
C ALA A 221 -3.90 3.37 -14.05
N LEU A 222 -2.71 2.88 -13.68
CA LEU A 222 -1.53 3.73 -13.42
C LEU A 222 -0.81 4.15 -14.69
N GLU A 223 -1.04 3.43 -15.79
CA GLU A 223 -0.50 3.74 -17.12
C GLU A 223 -1.36 4.80 -17.86
N ASP A 224 -2.54 5.16 -17.31
CA ASP A 224 -3.36 6.26 -17.82
C ASP A 224 -2.63 7.60 -17.73
N GLU A 225 -2.62 8.37 -18.82
CA GLU A 225 -1.89 9.63 -18.95
C GLU A 225 -2.28 10.66 -17.86
N LYS A 226 -3.56 10.73 -17.48
CA LYS A 226 -4.00 11.66 -16.43
C LYS A 226 -3.50 11.22 -15.06
N VAL A 227 -3.45 9.91 -14.82
CA VAL A 227 -2.90 9.36 -13.58
C VAL A 227 -1.39 9.58 -13.53
N GLN A 228 -0.67 9.41 -14.64
CA GLN A 228 0.75 9.72 -14.71
C GLN A 228 1.03 11.19 -14.42
N GLY A 229 0.30 12.11 -15.05
CA GLY A 229 0.44 13.55 -14.77
C GLY A 229 0.14 13.91 -13.31
N PHE A 230 -0.85 13.26 -12.69
CA PHE A 230 -1.11 13.39 -11.25
C PHE A 230 0.07 12.87 -10.40
N LEU A 231 0.61 11.69 -10.73
CA LEU A 231 1.72 11.09 -10.00
C LEU A 231 2.99 11.95 -10.10
N GLU A 232 3.25 12.56 -11.25
CA GLU A 232 4.37 13.49 -11.45
C GLU A 232 4.22 14.78 -10.62
N ASP A 233 3.03 15.36 -10.57
CA ASP A 233 2.77 16.54 -9.75
C ASP A 233 2.91 16.21 -8.25
N PHE A 234 2.37 15.05 -7.83
CA PHE A 234 2.57 14.55 -6.48
C PHE A 234 4.06 14.34 -6.17
N ASP A 235 4.80 13.70 -7.07
CA ASP A 235 6.22 13.42 -6.94
C ASP A 235 7.04 14.72 -6.75
N ARG A 236 6.66 15.80 -7.44
CA ARG A 236 7.26 17.14 -7.30
C ARG A 236 6.97 17.77 -5.94
N ARG A 237 5.72 17.70 -5.46
CA ARG A 237 5.32 18.20 -4.13
C ARG A 237 6.03 17.45 -3.02
N PHE A 238 6.12 16.13 -3.15
CA PHE A 238 6.84 15.27 -2.23
C PHE A 238 8.31 15.64 -2.14
N ASP A 239 8.99 15.82 -3.27
CA ASP A 239 10.41 16.21 -3.26
C ASP A 239 10.61 17.60 -2.61
N ALA A 240 9.69 18.56 -2.82
CA ALA A 240 9.73 19.87 -2.17
C ALA A 240 9.49 19.78 -0.65
N ALA A 241 8.49 19.01 -0.22
CA ALA A 241 8.19 18.79 1.20
C ALA A 241 9.33 18.05 1.91
N LEU A 242 9.98 17.09 1.24
CA LEU A 242 11.12 16.36 1.77
C LEU A 242 12.35 17.25 1.94
N ALA A 243 12.62 18.13 0.97
CA ALA A 243 13.69 19.10 1.09
C ALA A 243 13.48 20.04 2.29
N ALA A 244 12.24 20.52 2.50
CA ALA A 244 11.88 21.34 3.65
C ALA A 244 11.93 20.59 4.99
N ALA A 245 11.64 19.28 5.01
CA ALA A 245 11.76 18.46 6.22
C ALA A 245 13.23 18.15 6.62
N ARG A 246 14.16 18.29 5.67
CA ARG A 246 15.59 18.03 5.87
C ARG A 246 16.38 19.29 6.27
N SER A 247 15.90 20.48 5.89
CA SER A 247 16.47 21.78 6.29
C SER A 247 16.23 22.08 7.77
#